data_AF-T0RAG6-F1
#
_entry.id   AF-T0RAG6-F1
#
_cell.length_a   1.000
_cell.length_b   1.000
_cell.length_c   1.000
_cell.angle_alpha   90.00
_cell.angle_beta   90.00
_cell.angle_gamma   90.00
#
_symmetry.space_group_name_H-M   'P 1'
#
loop_
_entity.id
_entity.type
_entity.pdbx_description
1 polymer ?
#
loop_
_entity_poly.entity_id
_entity_poly.type
_entity_poly.pdbx_seq_one_letter_code
_entity_poly.pdbx_strand_id
1 'polypeptide(L)'
;MPASVKEITGANSSSDYLAWGQRIAILKEAPHPAAAKLFVNWIVSKEVQSTVMNGFSPRTDLLPPSGVQPWDIQRANSLAFQSWMEDRANIEALKATFALYFGEVTGEPSPGQLGLHPGK
;
A
#
# COMPACT_ATOMS: atom_id res chain seq x y z
N MET A 1 16.30 18.43 24.65
CA MET A 1 15.06 17.64 24.55
C MET A 1 14.65 17.64 23.09
N PRO A 2 14.78 16.54 22.33
CA PRO A 2 14.26 16.52 20.96
C PRO A 2 12.73 16.61 21.02
N ALA A 3 12.14 17.41 20.13
CA ALA A 3 10.71 17.66 20.06
C ALA A 3 9.96 16.33 19.91
N SER A 4 8.88 16.16 20.68
CA SER A 4 7.97 15.03 20.54
C SER A 4 7.33 15.09 19.16
N VAL A 5 7.75 14.17 18.28
CA VAL A 5 7.07 13.94 17.01
C VAL A 5 5.65 13.46 17.35
N LYS A 6 4.64 14.30 17.09
CA LYS A 6 3.25 13.88 17.10
C LYS A 6 2.99 13.10 15.83
N GLU A 7 3.18 11.78 15.93
CA GLU A 7 2.73 10.86 14.91
C GLU A 7 1.20 10.95 14.82
N ILE A 8 0.64 11.15 13.62
CA ILE A 8 -0.83 11.19 13.44
C ILE A 8 -1.33 9.75 13.56
N THR A 9 -1.48 9.33 14.80
CA THR A 9 -2.27 8.19 15.21
C THR A 9 -3.74 8.62 15.16
N GLY A 10 -4.61 7.89 14.47
CA GLY A 10 -6.05 8.08 14.63
C GLY A 10 -6.42 8.15 16.12
N ALA A 11 -7.45 8.91 16.48
CA ALA A 11 -7.79 9.19 17.88
C ALA A 11 -7.77 7.90 18.73
N ASN A 12 -6.80 7.79 19.65
CA ASN A 12 -6.51 6.68 20.58
C ASN A 12 -5.53 5.54 20.16
N SER A 13 -4.61 5.69 19.21
CA SER A 13 -3.77 4.54 18.83
C SER A 13 -2.58 4.26 19.79
N SER A 14 -2.70 3.20 20.59
CA SER A 14 -1.60 2.47 21.24
C SER A 14 -1.28 1.13 20.54
N SER A 15 -1.85 0.89 19.36
CA SER A 15 -1.75 -0.39 18.65
C SER A 15 -0.97 -0.28 17.34
N ASP A 16 -0.32 -1.39 16.98
CA ASP A 16 0.30 -1.59 15.67
C ASP A 16 -0.73 -1.48 14.54
N TYR A 17 -0.25 -1.15 13.34
CA TYR A 17 -1.08 -1.09 12.14
C TYR A 17 -0.31 -1.58 10.92
N LEU A 18 -1.05 -1.92 9.86
CA LEU A 18 -0.46 -2.37 8.60
C LEU A 18 -0.23 -1.17 7.67
N ALA A 19 0.97 -1.09 7.10
CA ALA A 19 1.28 -0.16 6.02
C ALA A 19 2.17 -0.84 4.98
N TRP A 20 2.06 -0.42 3.71
CA TRP A 20 2.96 -0.86 2.65
C TRP A 20 3.02 0.17 1.53
N GLY A 21 4.09 0.15 0.74
CA GLY A 21 4.18 0.91 -0.50
C GLY A 21 3.48 0.16 -1.63
N GLN A 22 2.42 0.73 -2.20
CA GLN A 22 1.79 0.15 -3.38
C GLN A 22 2.80 0.09 -4.54
N ARG A 23 2.98 -1.10 -5.11
CA ARG A 23 3.97 -1.34 -6.17
C ARG A 23 3.35 -1.12 -7.56
N ILE A 24 4.12 -0.52 -8.46
CA ILE A 24 3.77 -0.32 -9.88
C ILE A 24 4.94 -0.80 -10.75
N ALA A 25 4.62 -1.41 -11.90
CA ALA A 25 5.60 -1.86 -12.87
C ALA A 25 5.09 -1.64 -14.31
N ILE A 26 6.01 -1.50 -15.25
CA ILE A 26 5.73 -1.47 -16.69
C ILE A 26 6.00 -2.86 -17.25
N LEU A 27 5.02 -3.45 -17.92
CA LEU A 27 5.21 -4.74 -18.59
C LEU A 27 6.22 -4.60 -19.74
N LYS A 28 7.07 -5.61 -19.92
CA LYS A 28 8.09 -5.63 -20.98
C LYS A 28 7.50 -5.45 -22.37
N GLU A 29 6.30 -6.00 -22.59
CA GLU A 29 5.56 -5.96 -23.86
C GLU A 29 4.37 -4.97 -23.81
N ALA A 30 4.46 -3.92 -22.99
CA ALA A 30 3.41 -2.91 -22.95
C ALA A 30 3.19 -2.29 -24.35
N PRO A 31 1.94 -2.22 -24.87
CA PRO A 31 1.67 -1.69 -26.22
C PRO A 31 1.96 -0.19 -26.35
N HIS A 32 2.00 0.52 -25.23
CA HIS A 32 2.29 1.95 -25.16
C HIS A 32 3.41 2.26 -24.15
N PRO A 33 4.67 1.88 -24.43
CA PRO A 33 5.76 1.97 -23.45
C PRO A 33 6.10 3.42 -23.08
N ALA A 34 5.94 4.37 -24.01
CA ALA A 34 6.14 5.80 -23.74
C ALA A 34 5.07 6.35 -22.77
N ALA A 35 3.80 6.00 -22.98
CA ALA A 35 2.70 6.40 -22.10
C ALA A 35 2.83 5.75 -20.71
N ALA A 36 3.23 4.47 -20.65
CA ALA A 36 3.47 3.80 -19.37
C ALA A 36 4.59 4.47 -18.56
N LYS A 37 5.70 4.84 -19.22
CA LYS A 37 6.79 5.61 -18.58
C LYS A 37 6.32 6.98 -18.11
N LEU A 38 5.53 7.68 -18.93
CA LEU A 38 4.96 8.96 -18.55
C LEU A 38 4.09 8.82 -17.30
N PHE A 39 3.24 7.79 -17.22
CA PHE A 39 2.39 7.55 -16.06
C PHE A 39 3.20 7.28 -14.79
N VAL A 40 4.24 6.43 -14.86
CA VAL A 40 5.11 6.16 -13.72
C VAL A 40 5.87 7.42 -13.29
N ASN A 41 6.38 8.22 -14.22
CA ASN A 41 7.03 9.49 -13.91
C ASN A 41 6.07 10.50 -13.27
N TRP A 42 4.84 10.56 -13.78
CA TRP A 42 3.79 11.44 -13.28
C TRP A 42 3.40 11.06 -11.84
N ILE A 43 3.10 9.78 -11.57
CA ILE A 43 2.60 9.35 -10.26
C ILE A 43 3.64 9.53 -9.14
N VAL A 44 4.94 9.41 -9.44
CA VAL A 44 6.03 9.66 -8.49
C VAL A 44 6.56 11.10 -8.50
N SER A 45 5.97 11.98 -9.31
CA SER A 45 6.36 13.39 -9.36
C SER A 45 6.09 14.09 -8.02
N LYS A 46 6.87 15.14 -7.73
CA LYS A 46 6.70 15.92 -6.50
C LYS A 46 5.30 16.51 -6.39
N GLU A 47 4.78 17.04 -7.50
CA GLU A 47 3.44 17.62 -7.59
C GLU A 47 2.36 16.60 -7.21
N VAL A 48 2.32 15.45 -7.89
CA VAL A 48 1.30 14.41 -7.66
C VAL A 48 1.41 13.80 -6.27
N GLN A 49 2.63 13.58 -5.78
CA GLN A 49 2.87 13.09 -4.43
C GLN A 49 2.40 14.08 -3.35
N SER A 50 2.48 15.38 -3.62
CA SER A 50 2.03 16.43 -2.68
C SER A 50 0.54 16.79 -2.77
N THR A 51 -0.15 16.42 -3.85
CA THR A 51 -1.53 16.87 -4.13
C THR A 51 -2.55 15.73 -4.23
N VAL A 52 -2.21 14.65 -4.95
CA VAL A 52 -3.13 13.54 -5.26
C VAL A 52 -2.96 12.39 -4.29
N MET A 53 -1.71 11.99 -4.01
CA MET A 53 -1.39 10.81 -3.19
C MET A 53 -1.44 11.10 -1.68
N ASN A 54 -2.15 12.17 -1.28
CA ASN A 54 -2.21 12.74 0.06
C ASN A 54 -2.05 11.70 1.19
N GLY A 55 -0.94 11.79 1.93
CA GLY A 55 -0.54 10.79 2.91
C GLY A 55 0.98 10.58 2.93
N PHE A 56 1.38 9.31 3.01
CA PHE A 56 2.78 8.90 2.99
C PHE A 56 3.32 8.85 1.55
N SER A 57 4.44 9.53 1.32
CA SER A 57 5.15 9.50 0.03
C SER A 57 6.27 8.46 0.05
N PRO A 58 6.54 7.73 -1.07
CA PRO A 58 7.75 6.94 -1.20
C PRO A 58 9.00 7.80 -1.46
N ARG A 59 8.83 9.12 -1.61
CA ARG A 59 9.92 10.06 -1.89
C ARG A 59 10.64 10.47 -0.60
N THR A 60 11.97 10.36 -0.60
CA THR A 60 12.80 10.78 0.54
C THR A 60 12.89 12.31 0.69
N ASP A 61 12.65 13.06 -0.39
CA ASP A 61 12.70 14.52 -0.45
C ASP A 61 11.33 15.20 -0.17
N LEU A 62 10.30 14.41 0.15
CA LEU A 62 9.00 14.88 0.62
C LEU A 62 8.74 14.32 2.02
N LEU A 63 8.93 15.16 3.04
CA LEU A 63 8.57 14.80 4.40
C LEU A 63 7.05 14.90 4.59
N PRO A 64 6.43 13.91 5.24
CA PRO A 64 5.03 14.04 5.68
C PRO A 64 4.92 15.10 6.78
N PRO A 65 3.70 15.59 7.09
CA PRO A 65 3.49 16.58 8.16
C PRO A 65 4.02 16.16 9.54
N SER A 66 4.12 14.85 9.81
CA SER A 66 4.72 14.32 11.04
C SER A 66 6.25 14.48 11.10
N GLY A 67 6.92 14.72 9.98
CA GLY A 67 8.37 14.78 9.87
C GLY A 67 9.09 13.42 9.91
N VAL A 68 8.35 12.31 9.99
CA VAL A 68 8.90 10.94 10.05
C VAL A 68 8.49 10.17 8.80
N GLN A 69 9.48 9.57 8.12
CA GLN A 69 9.22 8.82 6.89
C GLN A 69 8.45 7.52 7.18
N PRO A 70 7.65 7.02 6.22
CA PRO A 70 6.74 5.89 6.44
C PRO A 70 7.44 4.58 6.82
N TRP A 71 8.67 4.38 6.36
CA TRP A 71 9.48 3.18 6.67
C TRP A 71 10.20 3.26 8.01
N ASP A 72 10.30 4.45 8.61
CA ASP A 72 10.90 4.64 9.94
C ASP A 72 9.89 4.42 11.08
N ILE A 73 8.60 4.25 10.75
CA ILE A 73 7.53 4.01 11.72
C ILE A 73 7.53 2.53 12.12
N GLN A 74 8.10 2.22 13.29
CA GLN A 74 8.25 0.84 13.77
C GLN A 74 6.93 0.09 13.91
N ARG A 75 5.91 0.75 14.49
CA ARG A 75 4.55 0.16 14.69
C ARG A 75 3.79 -0.12 13.38
N ALA A 76 4.26 0.41 12.25
CA ALA A 76 3.69 0.17 10.92
C ALA A 76 4.34 -1.02 10.21
N ASN A 77 5.60 -1.30 10.58
CA ASN A 77 6.47 -2.36 10.06
C ASN A 77 6.27 -2.66 8.56
N SER A 78 6.38 -1.62 7.72
CA SER A 78 5.99 -1.69 6.31
C SER A 78 6.83 -2.62 5.43
N LEU A 79 8.01 -3.03 5.93
CA LEU A 79 8.84 -4.06 5.33
C LEU A 79 8.35 -5.46 5.67
N ALA A 80 7.94 -5.72 6.91
CA ALA A 80 7.50 -7.06 7.33
C ALA A 80 6.24 -7.53 6.59
N PHE A 81 5.34 -6.62 6.22
CA PHE A 81 4.17 -6.97 5.41
C PHE A 81 4.57 -7.63 4.08
N GLN A 82 5.67 -7.19 3.46
CA GLN A 82 6.13 -7.72 2.18
C GLN A 82 6.64 -9.15 2.33
N SER A 83 7.52 -9.38 3.31
CA SER A 83 8.02 -10.73 3.61
C SER A 83 6.91 -11.68 4.05
N TRP A 84 5.94 -11.19 4.82
CA TRP A 84 4.78 -11.96 5.20
C TRP A 84 3.92 -12.36 3.98
N MET A 85 3.73 -11.45 3.02
CA MET A 85 2.99 -11.72 1.78
C MET A 85 3.62 -12.77 0.86
N GLU A 86 4.93 -12.99 0.98
CA GLU A 86 5.69 -13.99 0.21
C GLU A 86 5.44 -15.42 0.71
N ASP A 87 5.12 -15.61 1.99
CA ASP A 87 4.74 -16.92 2.54
C ASP A 87 3.27 -17.24 2.24
N ARG A 88 3.04 -17.78 1.04
CA ARG A 88 1.70 -18.13 0.57
C ARG A 88 1.05 -19.24 1.39
N ALA A 89 1.83 -20.18 1.93
CA ALA A 89 1.31 -21.30 2.70
C ALA A 89 0.73 -20.82 4.03
N ASN A 90 1.48 -19.98 4.75
CA ASN A 90 1.02 -19.39 6.00
C ASN A 90 -0.21 -18.50 5.80
N ILE A 91 -0.26 -17.72 4.71
CA ILE A 91 -1.42 -16.87 4.40
C ILE A 91 -2.68 -17.68 4.14
N GLU A 92 -2.61 -18.77 3.39
CA GLU A 92 -3.78 -19.62 3.16
C GLU A 92 -4.26 -20.29 4.45
N ALA A 93 -3.33 -20.75 5.31
CA ALA A 93 -3.68 -21.30 6.63
C ALA A 93 -4.38 -20.26 7.52
N LEU A 94 -3.91 -19.01 7.51
CA LEU A 94 -4.53 -17.92 8.27
C LEU A 94 -5.93 -17.57 7.74
N LYS A 95 -6.10 -17.52 6.41
CA LYS A 95 -7.41 -17.29 5.79
C LYS A 95 -8.42 -18.39 6.16
N ALA A 96 -8.00 -19.66 6.13
CA ALA A 96 -8.85 -20.77 6.57
C ALA A 96 -9.22 -20.63 8.05
N THR A 97 -8.27 -20.22 8.89
CA THR A 97 -8.53 -19.93 10.31
C THR A 97 -9.57 -18.82 10.45
N PHE A 98 -9.43 -17.72 9.70
CA PHE A 98 -10.39 -16.61 9.72
C PHE A 98 -11.80 -17.03 9.28
N ALA A 99 -11.92 -17.92 8.29
CA ALA A 99 -13.23 -18.44 7.87
C ALA A 99 -13.95 -19.21 8.99
N LEU A 100 -13.21 -19.90 9.88
CA LEU A 100 -13.80 -20.56 11.06
C LEU A 100 -14.43 -19.56 12.06
N TYR A 101 -13.89 -18.34 12.14
CA TYR A 101 -14.37 -17.32 13.08
C TYR A 101 -15.38 -16.35 12.48
N PHE A 102 -15.19 -15.95 11.21
CA PHE A 102 -15.98 -14.92 10.55
C PHE A 102 -17.00 -15.49 9.56
N GLY A 103 -16.94 -16.79 9.28
CA GLY A 103 -17.69 -17.43 8.22
C GLY A 103 -17.04 -17.23 6.84
N GLU A 104 -17.62 -17.89 5.85
CA GLU A 104 -17.23 -17.73 4.45
C GLU A 104 -17.53 -16.31 3.95
N VAL A 105 -16.73 -15.85 2.99
CA VAL A 105 -16.99 -14.56 2.31
C VAL A 105 -18.26 -14.69 1.49
N THR A 106 -19.21 -13.77 1.69
CA THR A 106 -20.50 -13.74 0.99
C THR A 106 -20.70 -12.42 0.24
N GLY A 107 -21.60 -12.43 -0.74
CA GLY A 107 -21.90 -11.28 -1.61
C GLY A 107 -21.07 -11.24 -2.89
N GLU A 108 -21.48 -10.39 -3.82
CA GLU A 108 -20.77 -10.21 -5.09
C GLU A 108 -19.46 -9.42 -4.89
N PRO A 109 -18.41 -9.74 -5.67
CA PRO A 109 -17.17 -8.97 -5.63
C PRO A 109 -17.43 -7.51 -6.02
N SER A 110 -16.95 -6.56 -5.22
CA SER A 110 -17.21 -5.12 -5.44
C SER A 110 -16.74 -4.58 -6.81
N PRO A 111 -15.66 -5.11 -7.45
CA PRO A 111 -15.31 -4.72 -8.81
C PRO A 111 -16.16 -5.38 -9.90
N GLY A 112 -17.09 -6.27 -9.54
CA GLY A 112 -17.82 -7.14 -10.45
C GLY A 112 -16.99 -8.32 -10.96
N GLN A 113 -17.52 -9.02 -11.96
CA GLN A 113 -16.86 -10.16 -12.61
C GLN A 113 -16.28 -9.74 -13.97
N LEU A 114 -14.99 -9.36 -14.00
CA LEU A 114 -14.33 -8.80 -15.18
C LEU A 114 -13.90 -9.81 -16.25
N GLY A 115 -13.84 -11.11 -15.90
CA GLY A 115 -13.37 -12.17 -16.80
C GLY A 115 -11.86 -12.09 -17.11
N LEU A 116 -11.44 -12.79 -18.17
CA LEU A 116 -10.01 -12.97 -18.51
C LEU A 116 -9.39 -11.78 -19.26
N HIS A 117 -10.19 -10.98 -19.96
CA HIS A 117 -9.71 -9.95 -20.89
C HIS A 117 -10.49 -8.63 -20.78
N PRO A 118 -10.50 -7.97 -19.60
CA PRO A 118 -11.12 -6.66 -19.47
C PRO A 118 -10.43 -5.64 -20.38
N GLY A 119 -11.22 -4.93 -21.19
CA GLY A 119 -10.72 -3.86 -22.07
C GLY A 119 -9.96 -4.31 -23.32
N LYS A 120 -9.97 -5.60 -23.65
CA LYS A 120 -9.64 -6.06 -25.01
C LYS A 120 -10.81 -5.81 -25.97
#